data_AF-A0A4T2BZN5-F1
#
_entry.id   AF-A0A4T2BZN5-F1
#
_cell.length_a   1.000
_cell.length_b   1.000
_cell.length_c   1.000
_cell.angle_alpha   90.00
_cell.angle_beta   90.00
_cell.angle_gamma   90.00
#
_symmetry.space_group_name_H-M   'P 1'
#
loop_
_entity.id
_entity.type
_entity.pdbx_description
1 polymer ?
#
loop_
_entity_poly.entity_id
_entity_poly.type
_entity_poly.pdbx_seq_one_letter_code
_entity_poly.pdbx_strand_id
1 'polypeptide(L)'
;MSIHDAVADDPPVSGLSFAADLLRRVAQGDHDAFGDFYDVMSARVHGIVCAGIDDKLLAEELTGEIFLEFWRSAPARISAAEPLRSVLLFAHRSVEERRALLPGASASVAGRHSSRP
;
A
#
# COMPACT_ATOMS: atom_id res chain seq x y z
N MET A 1 -7.12 -23.36 14.75
CA MET A 1 -5.89 -23.09 15.51
C MET A 1 -5.38 -21.73 15.02
N SER A 2 -5.44 -20.71 15.88
CA SER A 2 -5.08 -19.32 15.59
C SER A 2 -3.61 -19.19 15.18
N ILE A 3 -3.35 -18.43 14.12
CA ILE A 3 -2.05 -17.80 13.81
C ILE A 3 -2.28 -16.47 13.07
N HIS A 4 -3.17 -15.61 13.58
CA HIS A 4 -3.20 -14.18 13.23
C HIS A 4 -2.46 -13.35 14.29
N ASP A 5 -1.37 -13.88 14.83
CA ASP A 5 -0.42 -13.14 15.66
C ASP A 5 0.91 -13.08 14.91
N ALA A 6 0.93 -12.26 13.88
CA ALA A 6 2.17 -11.73 13.33
C ALA A 6 2.24 -10.29 13.82
N VAL A 7 2.79 -10.15 15.03
CA VAL A 7 3.40 -8.90 15.50
C VAL A 7 4.16 -8.28 14.33
N ALA A 8 3.91 -6.99 14.09
CA ALA A 8 4.69 -6.19 13.16
C ALA A 8 6.14 -6.12 13.68
N ASP A 9 6.91 -7.16 13.43
CA ASP A 9 8.35 -7.18 13.56
C ASP A 9 8.87 -6.16 12.56
N ASP A 10 9.63 -5.16 13.03
CA ASP A 10 10.34 -4.28 12.14
C ASP A 10 11.24 -5.16 11.26
N PRO A 11 10.99 -5.27 9.94
CA PRO A 11 11.74 -6.20 9.13
C PRO A 11 13.21 -5.79 9.23
N PRO A 12 14.13 -6.73 9.52
CA PRO A 12 15.54 -6.41 9.55
C PRO A 12 15.88 -5.68 8.26
N VAL A 13 16.77 -4.67 8.30
CA VAL A 13 17.22 -3.94 7.10
C VAL A 13 17.61 -4.89 5.94
N SER A 14 17.96 -6.14 6.24
CA SER A 14 18.11 -7.28 5.32
C SER A 14 16.86 -7.64 4.49
N GLY A 15 15.66 -7.61 5.08
CA GLY A 15 14.38 -7.90 4.41
C GLY A 15 13.99 -6.82 3.40
N LEU A 16 14.38 -5.56 3.64
CA LEU A 16 14.23 -4.49 2.66
C LEU A 16 15.19 -4.68 1.48
N SER A 17 16.47 -4.97 1.73
CA SER A 17 17.42 -5.29 0.66
C SER A 17 16.93 -6.49 -0.18
N PHE A 18 16.44 -7.54 0.47
CA PHE A 18 15.84 -8.70 -0.19
C PHE A 18 14.60 -8.32 -1.04
N ALA A 19 13.69 -7.51 -0.50
CA ALA A 19 12.54 -7.02 -1.26
C ALA A 19 12.94 -6.18 -2.49
N ALA A 20 14.05 -5.42 -2.41
CA ALA A 20 14.59 -4.69 -3.55
C ALA A 20 15.17 -5.63 -4.64
N ASP A 21 15.82 -6.74 -4.24
CA ASP A 21 16.25 -7.80 -5.17
C ASP A 21 15.06 -8.46 -5.88
N LEU A 22 14.00 -8.78 -5.13
CA LEU A 22 12.76 -9.34 -5.67
C LEU A 22 12.12 -8.40 -6.69
N LEU A 23 12.07 -7.10 -6.41
CA LEU A 23 11.55 -6.10 -7.36
C LEU A 23 12.32 -6.09 -8.69
N ARG A 24 13.64 -6.25 -8.67
CA ARG A 24 14.44 -6.35 -9.91
C ARG A 24 14.09 -7.59 -10.75
N ARG A 25 13.73 -8.69 -10.12
CA ARG A 25 13.25 -9.92 -10.80
C ARG A 25 11.82 -9.74 -11.32
N VAL A 26 10.95 -9.13 -10.53
CA VAL A 26 9.58 -8.75 -10.91
C VAL A 26 9.57 -7.87 -12.17
N ALA A 27 10.50 -6.93 -12.30
CA ALA A 27 10.65 -6.11 -13.51
C ALA A 27 10.93 -6.91 -14.79
N GLN A 28 11.46 -8.13 -14.64
CA GLN A 28 11.74 -9.06 -15.74
C GLN A 28 10.58 -10.03 -16.01
N GLY A 29 9.46 -9.90 -15.27
CA GLY A 29 8.29 -10.77 -15.39
C GLY A 29 8.33 -12.01 -14.51
N ASP A 30 9.22 -12.07 -13.51
CA ASP A 30 9.29 -13.19 -12.55
C ASP A 30 8.08 -13.16 -11.59
N HIS A 31 7.15 -14.08 -11.81
CA HIS A 31 5.92 -14.21 -11.02
C HIS A 31 6.17 -14.73 -9.60
N ASP A 32 7.14 -15.62 -9.40
CA ASP A 32 7.46 -16.18 -8.09
C ASP A 32 8.09 -15.10 -7.20
N ALA A 33 8.98 -14.27 -7.79
CA ALA A 33 9.55 -13.12 -7.10
C ALA A 33 8.49 -12.10 -6.66
N PHE A 34 7.35 -12.01 -7.37
CA PHE A 34 6.25 -11.16 -6.94
C PHE A 34 5.53 -11.71 -5.72
N GLY A 35 5.34 -13.04 -5.64
CA GLY A 35 4.79 -13.70 -4.46
C GLY A 35 5.64 -13.43 -3.22
N ASP A 36 6.95 -13.68 -3.32
CA ASP A 36 7.89 -13.41 -2.23
C ASP A 36 7.88 -11.91 -1.83
N PHE A 37 7.77 -11.02 -2.81
CA PHE A 37 7.72 -9.57 -2.55
C PHE A 37 6.42 -9.19 -1.83
N TYR A 38 5.29 -9.77 -2.23
CA TYR A 38 4.00 -9.56 -1.61
C TYR A 38 4.04 -9.99 -0.14
N ASP A 39 4.60 -11.17 0.17
CA ASP A 39 4.69 -11.68 1.54
C ASP A 39 5.49 -10.73 2.45
N VAL A 40 6.54 -10.10 1.93
CA VAL A 40 7.38 -9.15 2.69
C VAL A 40 6.70 -7.78 2.84
N MET A 41 6.00 -7.29 1.81
CA MET A 41 5.52 -5.89 1.77
C MET A 41 4.04 -5.71 2.08
N SER A 42 3.23 -6.77 2.00
CA SER A 42 1.77 -6.73 2.18
C SER A 42 1.36 -6.06 3.49
N ALA A 43 1.93 -6.48 4.61
CA ALA A 43 1.63 -5.92 5.93
C ALA A 43 1.90 -4.40 6.01
N ARG A 44 2.99 -3.94 5.39
CA ARG A 44 3.39 -2.53 5.41
C ARG A 44 2.52 -1.66 4.50
N VAL A 45 2.20 -2.15 3.30
CA VAL A 45 1.28 -1.46 2.37
C VAL A 45 -0.12 -1.42 2.97
N HIS A 46 -0.60 -2.53 3.52
CA HIS A 46 -1.89 -2.61 4.20
C HIS A 46 -1.99 -1.62 5.36
N GLY A 47 -0.93 -1.49 6.17
CA GLY A 47 -0.86 -0.49 7.23
C GLY A 47 -1.01 0.97 6.74
N ILE A 48 -0.42 1.31 5.59
CA ILE A 48 -0.59 2.62 4.95
C ILE A 48 -2.03 2.82 4.50
N VAL A 49 -2.66 1.79 3.92
CA VAL A 49 -4.04 1.86 3.45
C VAL A 49 -5.02 2.03 4.60
N CYS A 50 -4.89 1.23 5.66
CA CYS A 50 -5.71 1.35 6.86
C CYS A 50 -5.56 2.71 7.56
N ALA A 51 -4.42 3.37 7.43
CA ALA A 51 -4.23 4.72 7.98
C ALA A 51 -5.02 5.80 7.23
N GLY A 52 -5.44 5.54 5.98
CA GLY A 52 -6.17 6.50 5.15
C GLY A 52 -7.61 6.12 4.82
N ILE A 53 -8.00 4.87 5.02
CA ILE A 53 -9.33 4.33 4.70
C ILE A 53 -9.91 3.66 5.95
N ASP A 54 -11.02 4.22 6.47
CA ASP A 54 -11.67 3.73 7.69
C ASP A 54 -12.42 2.38 7.50
N ASP A 55 -12.90 2.11 6.28
CA ASP A 55 -13.59 0.86 5.97
C ASP A 55 -12.57 -0.27 5.74
N LYS A 56 -12.60 -1.27 6.61
CA LYS A 56 -11.67 -2.41 6.58
C LYS A 56 -11.77 -3.21 5.28
N LEU A 57 -12.98 -3.48 4.79
CA LEU A 57 -13.18 -4.25 3.58
C LEU A 57 -12.60 -3.48 2.38
N LEU A 58 -12.87 -2.18 2.33
CA LEU A 58 -12.34 -1.32 1.29
C LEU A 58 -10.81 -1.21 1.34
N ALA A 59 -10.22 -1.20 2.54
CA ALA A 59 -8.78 -1.19 2.74
C ALA A 59 -8.11 -2.48 2.25
N GLU A 60 -8.72 -3.64 2.52
CA GLU A 60 -8.25 -4.93 2.03
C GLU A 60 -8.33 -5.00 0.49
N GLU A 61 -9.46 -4.58 -0.09
CA GLU A 61 -9.65 -4.52 -1.55
C GLU A 61 -8.62 -3.59 -2.22
N LEU A 62 -8.46 -2.37 -1.69
CA LEU A 62 -7.50 -1.40 -2.23
C LEU A 62 -6.05 -1.90 -2.11
N THR A 63 -5.71 -2.62 -1.03
CA THR A 63 -4.38 -3.22 -0.89
C THR A 63 -4.12 -4.22 -2.02
N GLY A 64 -5.07 -5.12 -2.30
CA GLY A 64 -4.98 -6.05 -3.41
C GLY A 64 -4.86 -5.35 -4.77
N GLU A 65 -5.68 -4.34 -5.01
CA GLU A 65 -5.60 -3.51 -6.22
C GLU A 65 -4.21 -2.89 -6.38
N ILE A 66 -3.68 -2.24 -5.34
CA ILE A 66 -2.35 -1.59 -5.34
C ILE A 66 -1.27 -2.56 -5.81
N PHE A 67 -1.25 -3.79 -5.30
CA PHE A 67 -0.26 -4.79 -5.70
C PHE A 67 -0.42 -5.21 -7.16
N LEU A 68 -1.66 -5.41 -7.63
CA LEU A 68 -1.94 -5.75 -9.03
C LEU A 68 -1.59 -4.60 -9.98
N GLU A 69 -1.90 -3.37 -9.62
CA GLU A 69 -1.55 -2.17 -10.39
C GLU A 69 -0.03 -1.96 -10.45
N PHE A 70 0.63 -2.16 -9.31
CA PHE A 70 2.06 -2.09 -9.22
C PHE A 70 2.72 -3.16 -10.10
N TRP A 71 2.26 -4.42 -10.05
CA TRP A 71 2.75 -5.49 -10.94
C TRP A 71 2.64 -5.11 -12.43
N ARG A 72 1.48 -4.60 -12.87
CA ARG A 72 1.27 -4.20 -14.28
C ARG A 72 2.18 -3.05 -14.71
N SER A 73 2.60 -2.20 -13.78
CA SER A 73 3.44 -1.02 -14.07
C SER A 73 4.92 -1.21 -13.69
N ALA A 74 5.26 -2.31 -13.01
CA ALA A 74 6.58 -2.63 -12.49
C ALA A 74 7.68 -2.61 -13.56
N PRO A 75 7.51 -3.20 -14.76
CA PRO A 75 8.54 -3.18 -15.80
C PRO A 75 8.97 -1.76 -16.22
N ALA A 76 8.05 -0.79 -16.16
CA ALA A 76 8.32 0.61 -16.50
C ALA A 76 8.83 1.44 -15.31
N ARG A 77 8.51 1.03 -14.07
CA ARG A 77 8.79 1.79 -12.83
C ARG A 77 10.07 1.38 -12.12
N ILE A 78 10.52 0.14 -12.30
CA ILE A 78 11.66 -0.44 -11.56
C ILE A 78 13.03 -0.09 -12.20
N SER A 79 13.07 0.82 -13.18
CA SER A 79 14.33 1.38 -13.68
C SER A 79 15.04 2.32 -12.69
N ALA A 80 14.41 2.66 -11.56
CA ALA A 80 14.90 3.62 -10.58
C ALA A 80 15.78 2.97 -9.49
N ALA A 81 16.75 3.74 -8.98
CA ALA A 81 17.67 3.35 -7.92
C ALA A 81 17.01 3.00 -6.57
N GLU A 82 15.72 3.30 -6.37
CA GLU A 82 14.98 3.07 -5.12
C GLU A 82 13.60 2.43 -5.37
N PRO A 83 13.55 1.15 -5.77
CA PRO A 83 12.31 0.49 -6.17
C PRO A 83 11.31 0.36 -5.01
N LEU A 84 11.78 0.18 -3.77
CA LEU A 84 10.92 0.14 -2.58
C LEU A 84 10.20 1.47 -2.31
N ARG A 85 10.91 2.59 -2.45
CA ARG A 85 10.32 3.92 -2.26
C ARG A 85 9.19 4.15 -3.25
N SER A 86 9.34 3.64 -4.47
CA SER A 86 8.32 3.76 -5.52
C SER A 86 7.02 3.03 -5.20
N VAL A 87 7.09 1.91 -4.46
CA VAL A 87 5.93 1.13 -3.99
C VAL A 87 5.19 1.91 -2.90
N LEU A 88 5.92 2.41 -1.90
CA LEU A 88 5.30 3.16 -0.79
C LEU A 88 4.62 4.44 -1.31
N LEU A 89 5.27 5.16 -2.22
CA LEU A 89 4.70 6.34 -2.84
C LEU A 89 3.45 6.01 -3.67
N PHE A 90 3.46 4.88 -4.38
CA PHE A 90 2.31 4.41 -5.14
C PHE A 90 1.13 4.11 -4.20
N ALA A 91 1.37 3.39 -3.10
CA ALA A 91 0.34 3.11 -2.10
C ALA A 91 -0.27 4.39 -1.49
N HIS A 92 0.56 5.35 -1.08
CA HIS A 92 0.09 6.64 -0.57
C HIS A 92 -0.80 7.38 -1.58
N ARG A 93 -0.37 7.44 -2.84
CA ARG A 93 -1.15 8.08 -3.91
C ARG A 93 -2.49 7.39 -4.14
N SER A 94 -2.52 6.06 -4.19
CA SER A 94 -3.76 5.30 -4.38
C SER A 94 -4.74 5.53 -3.22
N VAL A 95 -4.24 5.69 -1.99
CA VAL A 95 -5.05 6.05 -0.83
C VAL A 95 -5.66 7.45 -0.99
N GLU A 96 -4.85 8.44 -1.38
CA GLU A 96 -5.34 9.81 -1.62
C GLU A 96 -6.39 9.85 -2.72
N GLU A 97 -6.14 9.16 -3.84
CA GLU A 97 -7.08 9.01 -4.95
C GLU A 97 -8.38 8.35 -4.49
N ARG A 98 -8.29 7.24 -3.72
CA ARG A 98 -9.49 6.57 -3.18
C ARG A 98 -10.27 7.48 -2.24
N ARG A 99 -9.60 8.19 -1.32
CA ARG A 99 -10.25 9.14 -0.40
C ARG A 99 -11.00 10.23 -1.15
N ALA A 100 -10.42 10.78 -2.21
CA ALA A 100 -11.08 11.82 -3.01
C ALA A 100 -12.37 11.33 -3.70
N LEU A 101 -12.47 10.03 -4.00
CA LEU A 101 -13.64 9.41 -4.61
C LEU A 101 -14.73 9.01 -3.59
N LEU A 102 -14.39 8.91 -2.30
CA LEU A 102 -15.35 8.58 -1.26
C LEU A 102 -16.21 9.81 -0.91
N PRO A 103 -17.56 9.68 -0.91
CA PRO A 103 -18.44 10.78 -0.54
C PRO A 103 -18.20 11.17 0.93
N GLY A 104 -17.64 12.36 1.15
CA GLY A 104 -17.40 12.93 2.49
C GLY A 104 -16.00 13.51 2.70
N ALA A 105 -15.00 13.20 1.87
CA ALA A 105 -13.62 13.65 2.09
C ALA A 105 -13.39 15.17 1.92
N SER A 106 -14.37 15.92 1.38
CA SER A 106 -14.31 17.39 1.24
C SER A 106 -15.52 18.12 1.86
N ALA A 107 -16.22 17.53 2.83
CA ALA A 107 -17.43 18.14 3.44
C ALA A 107 -17.37 18.29 4.97
N SER A 108 -16.17 18.42 5.57
CA SER A 108 -16.02 18.67 7.01
C SER A 108 -15.24 19.95 7.35
N VAL A 109 -15.58 21.08 6.69
CA VAL A 109 -15.39 22.45 7.21
C VAL A 109 -16.58 23.32 6.75
N ALA A 110 -17.80 22.92 7.07
CA ALA A 110 -18.99 23.76 6.85
C ALA A 110 -20.13 23.31 7.78
N GLY A 111 -19.87 23.30 9.10
CA GLY A 111 -20.84 22.76 10.05
C GLY A 111 -20.57 23.15 11.50
N ARG A 112 -19.90 24.27 11.76
CA ARG A 112 -19.87 24.88 13.09
C ARG A 112 -20.03 26.38 12.89
N HIS A 113 -21.22 26.86 13.20
CA HIS A 113 -21.64 28.21 13.59
C HIS A 113 -23.09 28.40 13.13
N SER A 114 -24.01 27.65 13.74
CA SER A 114 -25.36 28.17 13.88
C SER A 114 -25.97 27.70 15.19
N SER A 115 -26.50 28.70 15.90
CA SER A 115 -27.39 28.62 17.05
C SER A 115 -26.77 28.34 18.42
N ARG A 116 -26.70 29.40 19.24
CA ARG A 116 -27.73 29.71 20.26
C ARG A 116 -27.34 30.95 21.07
N PRO A 117 -28.27 31.53 21.84
CA PRO A 117 -29.66 31.88 21.54
C PRO A 117 -29.87 33.40 21.45
#